data_AF-A0A2T6LTR0-F1
#
_entry.id   AF-A0A2T6LTR0-F1
#
_cell.length_a   1.000
_cell.length_b   1.000
_cell.length_c   1.000
_cell.angle_alpha   90.00
_cell.angle_beta   90.00
_cell.angle_gamma   90.00
#
_symmetry.space_group_name_H-M   'P 1'
#
loop_
_entity.id
_entity.type
_entity.pdbx_description
1 polymer ?
#
loop_
_entity_poly.entity_id
_entity_poly.type
_entity_poly.pdbx_seq_one_letter_code
_entity_poly.pdbx_strand_id
1 'polypeptide(L)'
;MPNHVTTTCAVSGPASDVQLFREMLFPDGDAEQFDFNKIIPMPAILKAAQESTIAEFGAALIMAEAQDQKNFFGGAEINIPDQWVAKMRQETGCHHMGEVARAYLAAHPEYREQGLLRLRAVAETGFVSWYPWAIQNWGTKWGSYRVSVTDNGEPFAFSFETAWSFPEPVFAKLVEKFPTLTFDLATFDEGWNFAGEGQMGAVVAKPFEIGSATNELYERVYGHAPELEDEGEA
;
A
#
# COMPACT_ATOMS: atom_id res chain seq x y z
N MET A 1 -5.60 -12.28 -8.75
CA MET A 1 -4.44 -12.21 -7.84
C MET A 1 -3.82 -10.83 -7.99
N PRO A 2 -3.18 -10.27 -6.95
CA PRO A 2 -2.40 -9.04 -7.13
C PRO A 2 -1.25 -9.32 -8.11
N ASN A 3 -0.88 -8.32 -8.89
CA ASN A 3 0.35 -8.35 -9.68
C ASN A 3 1.54 -8.11 -8.74
N HIS A 4 2.57 -8.92 -8.85
CA HIS A 4 3.76 -8.86 -8.02
C HIS A 4 4.87 -8.06 -8.70
N VAL A 5 5.49 -7.16 -7.95
CA VAL A 5 6.62 -6.35 -8.39
C VAL A 5 7.83 -6.74 -7.57
N THR A 6 8.84 -7.31 -8.21
CA THR A 6 10.09 -7.72 -7.56
C THR A 6 11.08 -6.58 -7.62
N THR A 7 11.71 -6.26 -6.50
CA THR A 7 12.77 -5.24 -6.42
C THR A 7 14.03 -5.84 -5.80
N THR A 8 15.19 -5.57 -6.41
CA THR A 8 16.51 -5.78 -5.80
C THR A 8 17.09 -4.42 -5.39
N CYS A 9 17.79 -4.40 -4.26
CA CYS A 9 18.40 -3.20 -3.71
C CYS A 9 19.80 -3.53 -3.19
N ALA A 10 20.79 -2.78 -3.66
CA ALA A 10 22.14 -2.75 -3.09
C ALA A 10 22.36 -1.41 -2.38
N VAL A 11 22.75 -1.47 -1.10
CA VAL A 11 22.93 -0.32 -0.22
C VAL A 11 24.42 -0.10 0.01
N SER A 12 24.90 1.10 -0.28
CA SER A 12 26.29 1.50 -0.10
C SER A 12 26.41 2.85 0.60
N GLY A 13 27.53 3.08 1.30
CA GLY A 13 27.79 4.29 2.07
C GLY A 13 28.77 4.01 3.22
N PRO A 14 28.91 4.93 4.18
CA PRO A 14 29.72 4.68 5.37
C PRO A 14 29.25 3.43 6.12
N ALA A 15 30.19 2.57 6.52
CA ALA A 15 29.87 1.28 7.19
C ALA A 15 28.97 1.43 8.42
N SER A 16 29.15 2.51 9.20
CA SER A 16 28.30 2.82 10.35
C SER A 16 26.84 3.06 9.97
N ASP A 17 26.59 3.71 8.84
CA ASP A 17 25.24 4.09 8.41
C ASP A 17 24.53 2.89 7.76
N VAL A 18 25.29 2.05 7.02
CA VAL A 18 24.80 0.76 6.52
C VAL A 18 24.43 -0.15 7.69
N GLN A 19 25.24 -0.20 8.74
CA GLN A 19 24.94 -0.97 9.95
C GLN A 19 23.66 -0.45 10.63
N LEU A 20 23.49 0.86 10.81
CA LEU A 20 22.27 1.44 11.38
C LEU A 20 21.02 1.14 10.53
N PHE A 21 21.15 1.16 9.20
CA PHE A 21 20.08 0.75 8.29
C PHE A 21 19.68 -0.71 8.52
N ARG A 22 20.67 -1.61 8.62
CA ARG A 22 20.46 -3.05 8.87
C ARG A 22 19.82 -3.30 10.21
N GLU A 23 20.33 -2.73 11.30
CA GLU A 23 19.76 -2.91 12.64
C GLU A 23 18.30 -2.45 12.73
N MET A 24 17.95 -1.37 12.01
CA MET A 24 16.60 -0.86 11.98
C MET A 24 15.64 -1.78 11.21
N LEU A 25 16.04 -2.22 10.02
CA LEU A 25 15.13 -2.88 9.08
C LEU A 25 15.22 -4.39 9.10
N PHE A 26 16.42 -4.93 9.28
CA PHE A 26 16.77 -6.35 9.26
C PHE A 26 17.37 -6.80 10.62
N PRO A 27 16.62 -6.68 11.74
CA PRO A 27 17.12 -7.05 13.05
C PRO A 27 17.36 -8.57 13.16
N ASP A 28 18.29 -8.96 14.03
CA ASP A 28 18.63 -10.36 14.28
C ASP A 28 17.40 -11.18 14.69
N GLY A 29 17.22 -12.35 14.07
CA GLY A 29 16.08 -13.25 14.29
C GLY A 29 14.88 -12.99 13.38
N ASP A 30 14.91 -11.92 12.57
CA ASP A 30 13.85 -11.54 11.63
C ASP A 30 14.43 -10.88 10.36
N ALA A 31 15.62 -11.35 9.93
CA ALA A 31 16.40 -10.81 8.83
C ALA A 31 15.71 -10.88 7.44
N GLU A 32 14.50 -11.42 7.36
CA GLU A 32 13.63 -11.44 6.18
C GLU A 32 12.46 -10.45 6.31
N GLN A 33 12.64 -9.38 7.09
CA GLN A 33 11.68 -8.29 7.17
C GLN A 33 12.25 -7.01 6.58
N PHE A 34 11.46 -6.40 5.71
CA PHE A 34 11.62 -5.02 5.27
C PHE A 34 10.30 -4.28 5.50
N ASP A 35 9.91 -4.19 6.77
CA ASP A 35 8.59 -3.68 7.17
C ASP A 35 8.49 -2.16 6.97
N PHE A 36 7.63 -1.76 6.03
CA PHE A 36 7.37 -0.35 5.71
C PHE A 36 6.85 0.44 6.92
N ASN A 37 6.23 -0.20 7.91
CA ASN A 37 5.80 0.49 9.13
C ASN A 37 6.97 1.01 9.97
N LYS A 38 8.17 0.43 9.85
CA LYS A 38 9.38 0.95 10.52
C LYS A 38 9.91 2.22 9.85
N ILE A 39 9.46 2.52 8.63
CA ILE A 39 9.89 3.67 7.83
C ILE A 39 8.79 4.73 7.83
N ILE A 40 7.58 4.34 7.44
CA ILE A 40 6.37 5.18 7.40
C ILE A 40 5.27 4.41 8.15
N PRO A 41 5.07 4.66 9.45
CA PRO A 41 4.14 3.89 10.27
C PRO A 41 2.69 4.17 9.89
N MET A 42 1.93 3.12 9.61
CA MET A 42 0.49 3.23 9.41
C MET A 42 -0.22 3.45 10.77
N PRO A 43 -1.07 4.48 10.88
CA PRO A 43 -1.89 4.71 12.07
C PRO A 43 -2.71 3.49 12.48
N ALA A 44 -2.73 3.17 13.78
CA ALA A 44 -3.44 2.01 14.31
C ALA A 44 -4.95 2.02 13.99
N ILE A 45 -5.57 3.21 13.96
CA ILE A 45 -6.99 3.37 13.60
C ILE A 45 -7.28 2.87 12.18
N LEU A 46 -6.33 3.04 11.25
CA LEU A 46 -6.47 2.57 9.87
C LEU A 46 -6.25 1.08 9.73
N LYS A 47 -5.36 0.49 10.55
CA LYS A 47 -5.20 -0.98 10.63
C LYS A 47 -6.48 -1.67 11.12
N ALA A 48 -7.20 -1.01 12.03
CA ALA A 48 -8.48 -1.52 12.52
C ALA A 48 -9.63 -1.27 11.54
N ALA A 49 -9.58 -0.17 10.76
CA ALA A 49 -10.61 0.17 9.79
C ALA A 49 -10.63 -0.83 8.63
N GLN A 50 -11.80 -1.39 8.32
CA GLN A 50 -11.94 -2.33 7.22
C GLN A 50 -12.26 -1.62 5.90
N GLU A 51 -11.81 -2.20 4.80
CA GLU A 51 -12.33 -1.92 3.46
C GLU A 51 -13.44 -2.92 3.16
N SER A 52 -14.67 -2.54 3.51
CA SER A 52 -15.85 -3.37 3.29
C SER A 52 -17.09 -2.51 3.07
N THR A 53 -18.07 -3.12 2.41
CA THR A 53 -19.40 -2.53 2.23
C THR A 53 -20.07 -2.20 3.57
N ILE A 54 -19.82 -2.98 4.61
CA ILE A 54 -20.34 -2.74 5.97
C ILE A 54 -19.78 -1.42 6.53
N ALA A 55 -18.46 -1.21 6.44
CA ALA A 55 -17.82 0.01 6.92
C ALA A 55 -18.26 1.24 6.12
N GLU A 56 -18.32 1.12 4.79
CA GLU A 56 -18.74 2.19 3.89
C GLU A 56 -20.21 2.59 4.11
N PHE A 57 -21.12 1.62 4.04
CA PHE A 57 -22.55 1.89 4.24
C PHE A 57 -22.84 2.29 5.67
N GLY A 58 -22.14 1.72 6.65
CA GLY A 58 -22.24 2.12 8.05
C GLY A 58 -21.97 3.61 8.24
N ALA A 59 -20.87 4.12 7.67
CA ALA A 59 -20.54 5.54 7.71
C ALA A 59 -21.61 6.40 7.01
N ALA A 60 -22.08 5.95 5.84
CA ALA A 60 -23.13 6.63 5.08
C ALA A 60 -24.45 6.75 5.85
N LEU A 61 -24.88 5.65 6.49
CA LEU A 61 -26.11 5.60 7.29
C LEU A 61 -26.00 6.50 8.52
N ILE A 62 -24.85 6.54 9.20
CA ILE A 62 -24.66 7.42 10.36
C ILE A 62 -24.82 8.90 9.96
N MET A 63 -24.27 9.30 8.80
CA MET A 63 -24.45 10.67 8.29
C MET A 63 -25.92 10.94 7.92
N ALA A 64 -26.58 9.98 7.25
CA ALA A 64 -27.98 10.11 6.86
C ALA A 64 -28.92 10.20 8.08
N GLU A 65 -28.63 9.47 9.17
CA GLU A 65 -29.35 9.56 10.46
C GLU A 65 -29.24 10.96 11.07
N ALA A 66 -28.06 11.59 10.98
CA ALA A 66 -27.80 12.92 11.51
C ALA A 66 -28.42 14.07 10.68
N GLN A 67 -29.04 13.75 9.53
CA GLN A 67 -29.53 14.73 8.55
C GLN A 67 -28.48 15.74 8.06
N ASP A 68 -27.20 15.42 8.23
CA ASP A 68 -26.11 16.25 7.73
C ASP A 68 -25.84 15.88 6.27
N GLN A 69 -26.59 16.50 5.35
CA GLN A 69 -26.47 16.28 3.90
C GLN A 69 -25.21 16.90 3.29
N LYS A 70 -24.25 17.39 4.09
CA LYS A 70 -23.00 17.91 3.55
C LYS A 70 -22.05 16.75 3.25
N ASN A 71 -22.11 16.30 1.99
CA ASN A 71 -21.06 15.55 1.31
C ASN A 71 -19.71 16.27 1.44
N PHE A 72 -18.94 16.05 2.51
CA PHE A 72 -17.56 16.53 2.55
C PHE A 72 -16.70 15.79 3.57
N PHE A 73 -16.27 14.58 3.21
CA PHE A 73 -15.07 13.97 3.78
C PHE A 73 -14.09 13.69 2.63
N GLY A 74 -13.06 14.53 2.50
CA GLY A 74 -11.91 14.26 1.62
C GLY A 74 -12.19 14.07 0.13
N GLY A 75 -13.33 14.56 -0.39
CA GLY A 75 -13.67 14.45 -1.82
C GLY A 75 -14.19 13.08 -2.29
N ALA A 76 -14.46 12.13 -1.38
CA ALA A 76 -15.11 10.87 -1.71
C ALA A 76 -16.63 10.96 -1.50
N GLU A 77 -17.42 10.67 -2.54
CA GLU A 77 -18.87 10.47 -2.39
C GLU A 77 -19.11 9.17 -1.61
N ILE A 78 -19.50 9.29 -0.34
CA ILE A 78 -20.00 8.14 0.41
C ILE A 78 -21.47 7.97 0.05
N ASN A 79 -21.76 7.11 -0.92
CA ASN A 79 -23.12 6.87 -1.38
C ASN A 79 -23.47 5.38 -1.32
N ILE A 80 -24.68 5.08 -0.85
CA ILE A 80 -25.21 3.71 -0.87
C ILE A 80 -25.92 3.53 -2.21
N PRO A 81 -25.56 2.54 -3.04
CA PRO A 81 -26.24 2.34 -4.32
C PRO A 81 -27.74 2.11 -4.14
N ASP A 82 -28.56 2.63 -5.05
CA ASP A 82 -30.03 2.62 -4.95
C ASP A 82 -30.62 1.23 -4.69
N GLN A 83 -30.03 0.19 -5.29
CA GLN A 83 -30.47 -1.20 -5.06
C GLN A 83 -30.33 -1.64 -3.59
N TRP A 84 -29.32 -1.14 -2.88
CA TRP A 84 -29.11 -1.43 -1.46
C TRP A 84 -30.05 -0.59 -0.60
N VAL A 85 -30.24 0.68 -0.96
CA VAL A 85 -31.25 1.53 -0.31
C VAL A 85 -32.65 0.91 -0.42
N ALA A 86 -33.02 0.37 -1.58
CA ALA A 86 -34.29 -0.30 -1.78
C ALA A 86 -34.46 -1.54 -0.88
N LYS A 87 -33.40 -2.36 -0.74
CA LYS A 87 -33.38 -3.51 0.19
C LYS A 87 -33.53 -3.06 1.64
N MET A 88 -32.78 -2.04 2.06
CA MET A 88 -32.86 -1.49 3.42
C MET A 88 -34.26 -0.95 3.73
N ARG A 89 -34.91 -0.27 2.77
CA ARG A 89 -36.30 0.19 2.90
C ARG A 89 -37.29 -0.97 3.03
N GLN A 90 -37.12 -2.03 2.24
CA GLN A 90 -37.96 -3.23 2.33
C GLN A 90 -37.83 -3.89 3.71
N GLU A 91 -36.60 -3.98 4.23
CA GLU A 91 -36.32 -4.63 5.51
C GLU A 91 -36.83 -3.80 6.70
N THR A 92 -36.59 -2.49 6.68
CA THR A 92 -36.96 -1.59 7.78
C THR A 92 -38.44 -1.18 7.74
N GLY A 93 -39.09 -1.25 6.57
CA GLY A 93 -40.42 -0.70 6.33
C GLY A 93 -40.45 0.84 6.27
N CYS A 94 -39.30 1.51 6.34
CA CYS A 94 -39.20 2.96 6.31
C CYS A 94 -39.04 3.50 4.89
N HIS A 95 -39.48 4.73 4.64
CA HIS A 95 -39.35 5.39 3.33
C HIS A 95 -38.44 6.61 3.35
N HIS A 96 -38.34 7.33 4.47
CA HIS A 96 -37.44 8.46 4.62
C HIS A 96 -36.04 7.98 5.02
N MET A 97 -34.98 8.47 4.35
CA MET A 97 -33.64 7.92 4.51
C MET A 97 -33.10 8.00 5.95
N GLY A 98 -33.38 9.07 6.68
CA GLY A 98 -32.97 9.18 8.09
C GLY A 98 -33.64 8.13 9.00
N GLU A 99 -34.88 7.73 8.69
CA GLU A 99 -35.60 6.67 9.42
C GLU A 99 -35.05 5.29 9.03
N VAL A 100 -34.82 5.05 7.73
CA VAL A 100 -34.16 3.84 7.22
C VAL A 100 -32.81 3.66 7.90
N ALA A 101 -31.98 4.71 7.95
CA ALA A 101 -30.67 4.68 8.57
C ALA A 101 -30.74 4.33 10.06
N ARG A 102 -31.59 5.01 10.82
CA ARG A 102 -31.79 4.75 12.25
C ARG A 102 -32.23 3.31 12.51
N ALA A 103 -33.24 2.83 11.78
CA ALA A 103 -33.77 1.48 11.94
C ALA A 103 -32.75 0.41 11.53
N TYR A 104 -32.07 0.59 10.40
CA TYR A 104 -31.09 -0.35 9.89
C TYR A 104 -29.87 -0.45 10.81
N LEU A 105 -29.31 0.67 11.26
CA LEU A 105 -28.19 0.69 12.21
C LEU A 105 -28.55 0.11 13.59
N ALA A 106 -29.83 0.15 13.98
CA ALA A 106 -30.28 -0.49 15.22
C ALA A 106 -30.40 -2.02 15.07
N ALA A 107 -30.76 -2.50 13.88
CA ALA A 107 -30.85 -3.92 13.56
C ALA A 107 -29.49 -4.58 13.25
N HIS A 108 -28.55 -3.81 12.70
CA HIS A 108 -27.23 -4.27 12.24
C HIS A 108 -26.09 -3.50 12.94
N PRO A 109 -25.78 -3.83 14.21
CA PRO A 109 -24.81 -3.07 15.01
C PRO A 109 -23.40 -3.05 14.41
N GLU A 110 -23.02 -4.03 13.61
CA GLU A 110 -21.73 -4.09 12.92
C GLU A 110 -21.55 -2.95 11.90
N TYR A 111 -22.64 -2.49 11.25
CA TYR A 111 -22.60 -1.31 10.37
C TYR A 111 -22.35 -0.06 11.19
N ARG A 112 -22.96 0.06 12.38
CA ARG A 112 -22.73 1.22 13.26
C ARG A 112 -21.29 1.22 13.78
N GLU A 113 -20.78 0.08 14.24
CA GLU A 113 -19.42 -0.02 14.76
C GLU A 113 -18.37 0.29 13.70
N GLN A 114 -18.44 -0.37 12.54
CA GLN A 114 -17.48 -0.17 11.46
C GLN A 114 -17.62 1.22 10.83
N GLY A 115 -18.84 1.75 10.72
CA GLY A 115 -19.10 3.12 10.28
C GLY A 115 -18.46 4.17 11.19
N LEU A 116 -18.64 4.04 12.51
CA LEU A 116 -18.00 4.94 13.48
C LEU A 116 -16.47 4.83 13.46
N LEU A 117 -15.93 3.63 13.23
CA LEU A 117 -14.49 3.44 13.08
C LEU A 117 -13.96 4.15 11.82
N ARG A 118 -14.65 4.00 10.69
CA ARG A 118 -14.33 4.67 9.43
C ARG A 118 -14.39 6.20 9.57
N LEU A 119 -15.43 6.74 10.20
CA LEU A 119 -15.54 8.19 10.44
C LEU A 119 -14.41 8.73 11.33
N ARG A 120 -14.04 8.00 12.39
CA ARG A 120 -12.90 8.37 13.25
C ARG A 120 -11.58 8.30 12.49
N ALA A 121 -11.36 7.26 11.70
CA ALA A 121 -10.19 7.14 10.85
C ALA A 121 -10.02 8.37 9.96
N VAL A 122 -11.09 8.82 9.31
CA VAL A 122 -11.04 10.04 8.49
C VAL A 122 -10.75 11.27 9.34
N ALA A 123 -11.43 11.43 10.47
CA ALA A 123 -11.22 12.59 11.34
C ALA A 123 -9.78 12.69 11.86
N GLU A 124 -9.14 11.55 12.17
CA GLU A 124 -7.78 11.50 12.72
C GLU A 124 -6.68 11.58 11.66
N THR A 125 -6.93 11.04 10.47
CA THR A 125 -5.87 10.81 9.47
C THR A 125 -6.12 11.43 8.12
N GLY A 126 -7.37 11.81 7.83
CA GLY A 126 -7.82 12.19 6.48
C GLY A 126 -8.15 11.00 5.57
N PHE A 127 -7.95 9.76 6.02
CA PHE A 127 -8.17 8.56 5.21
C PHE A 127 -9.33 7.70 5.72
N VAL A 128 -10.09 7.14 4.79
CA VAL A 128 -11.24 6.27 5.10
C VAL A 128 -10.83 4.88 5.59
N SER A 129 -9.61 4.43 5.29
CA SER A 129 -9.08 3.14 5.72
C SER A 129 -7.58 3.01 5.41
N TRP A 130 -7.00 1.85 5.74
CA TRP A 130 -5.61 1.51 5.41
C TRP A 130 -5.30 1.55 3.92
N TYR A 131 -6.25 1.25 3.02
CA TYR A 131 -5.98 1.07 1.60
C TYR A 131 -5.57 2.35 0.87
N PRO A 132 -6.37 3.44 0.85
CA PRO A 132 -5.96 4.69 0.23
C PRO A 132 -4.75 5.31 0.96
N TRP A 133 -4.62 5.08 2.27
CA TRP A 133 -3.43 5.50 3.01
C TRP A 133 -2.17 4.79 2.50
N ALA A 134 -2.21 3.46 2.31
CA ALA A 134 -1.07 2.69 1.85
C ALA A 134 -0.66 3.09 0.43
N ILE A 135 -1.62 3.28 -0.47
CA ILE A 135 -1.35 3.77 -1.82
C ILE A 135 -0.65 5.13 -1.78
N GLN A 136 -1.15 6.08 -0.97
CA GLN A 136 -0.55 7.41 -0.90
C GLN A 136 0.81 7.44 -0.20
N ASN A 137 0.99 6.66 0.87
CA ASN A 137 2.14 6.79 1.77
C ASN A 137 3.23 5.75 1.53
N TRP A 138 2.90 4.58 0.97
CA TRP A 138 3.86 3.55 0.59
C TRP A 138 4.00 3.41 -0.93
N GLY A 139 3.05 3.92 -1.72
CA GLY A 139 3.01 3.73 -3.17
C GLY A 139 2.47 2.37 -3.60
N THR A 140 2.13 1.50 -2.64
CA THR A 140 1.75 0.11 -2.86
C THR A 140 0.56 -0.25 -1.98
N LYS A 141 -0.13 -1.34 -2.31
CA LYS A 141 -1.33 -1.76 -1.56
C LYS A 141 -1.03 -2.16 -0.12
N TRP A 142 0.08 -2.85 0.10
CA TRP A 142 0.55 -3.32 1.40
C TRP A 142 2.08 -3.26 1.43
N GLY A 143 2.65 -3.51 2.62
CA GLY A 143 4.10 -3.53 2.83
C GLY A 143 4.83 -4.60 2.02
N SER A 144 6.15 -4.63 2.08
CA SER A 144 6.94 -5.64 1.39
C SER A 144 6.65 -7.07 1.90
N TYR A 145 6.91 -8.06 1.06
CA TYR A 145 6.86 -9.48 1.38
C TYR A 145 7.88 -10.26 0.53
N ARG A 146 8.11 -11.54 0.84
CA ARG A 146 9.15 -12.37 0.19
C ARG A 146 10.52 -11.68 0.16
N VAL A 147 10.90 -11.11 1.31
CA VAL A 147 12.17 -10.42 1.47
C VAL A 147 13.28 -11.44 1.60
N SER A 148 14.41 -11.20 0.95
CA SER A 148 15.59 -12.06 1.02
C SER A 148 16.86 -11.21 1.05
N VAL A 149 17.74 -11.45 2.01
CA VAL A 149 19.08 -10.85 2.01
C VAL A 149 19.97 -11.66 1.07
N THR A 150 20.46 -11.02 0.02
CA THR A 150 21.25 -11.67 -1.04
C THR A 150 22.76 -11.49 -0.83
N ASP A 151 23.18 -10.42 -0.15
CA ASP A 151 24.58 -10.21 0.27
C ASP A 151 24.65 -9.44 1.60
N ASN A 152 25.44 -9.95 2.54
CA ASN A 152 25.68 -9.33 3.84
C ASN A 152 26.92 -8.41 3.88
N GLY A 153 27.65 -8.31 2.78
CA GLY A 153 28.86 -7.53 2.61
C GLY A 153 28.63 -6.04 2.35
N GLU A 154 29.58 -5.43 1.65
CA GLU A 154 29.54 -4.04 1.22
C GLU A 154 29.69 -4.00 -0.32
N PRO A 155 28.61 -3.71 -1.07
CA PRO A 155 27.31 -3.25 -0.62
C PRO A 155 26.47 -4.34 0.08
N PHE A 156 25.62 -3.92 1.02
CA PHE A 156 24.59 -4.79 1.60
C PHE A 156 23.46 -4.94 0.59
N ALA A 157 23.06 -6.17 0.24
CA ALA A 157 22.08 -6.41 -0.82
C ALA A 157 20.91 -7.27 -0.36
N PHE A 158 19.72 -6.92 -0.83
CA PHE A 158 18.48 -7.65 -0.55
C PHE A 158 17.49 -7.53 -1.71
N SER A 159 16.50 -8.41 -1.74
CA SER A 159 15.34 -8.34 -2.62
C SER A 159 14.04 -8.44 -1.83
N PHE A 160 12.95 -7.99 -2.43
CA PHE A 160 11.60 -8.11 -1.88
C PHE A 160 10.55 -7.96 -2.97
N GLU A 161 9.30 -8.28 -2.66
CA GLU A 161 8.14 -8.04 -3.51
C GLU A 161 7.17 -7.02 -2.89
N THR A 162 6.48 -6.29 -3.76
CA THR A 162 5.33 -5.45 -3.42
C THR A 162 4.16 -5.72 -4.36
N ALA A 163 2.96 -5.34 -3.91
CA ALA A 163 1.80 -5.37 -4.78
C ALA A 163 1.76 -4.14 -5.69
N TRP A 164 1.58 -4.39 -6.99
CA TRP A 164 1.23 -3.45 -8.07
C TRP A 164 2.25 -2.40 -8.49
N SER A 165 3.14 -1.95 -7.60
CA SER A 165 4.04 -0.85 -7.91
C SER A 165 5.34 -0.91 -7.11
N PHE A 166 6.34 -0.18 -7.56
CA PHE A 166 7.55 0.12 -6.80
C PHE A 166 7.22 1.11 -5.65
N PRO A 167 7.73 0.90 -4.42
CA PRO A 167 7.38 1.71 -3.26
C PRO A 167 8.20 3.01 -3.19
N GLU A 168 8.04 3.90 -4.17
CA GLU A 168 8.80 5.16 -4.27
C GLU A 168 8.78 6.01 -2.98
N PRO A 169 7.62 6.24 -2.32
CA PRO A 169 7.58 7.00 -1.06
C PRO A 169 8.44 6.41 0.06
N VAL A 170 8.57 5.08 0.09
CA VAL A 170 9.38 4.37 1.09
C VAL A 170 10.86 4.68 0.88
N PHE A 171 11.34 4.59 -0.36
CA PHE A 171 12.73 4.92 -0.68
C PHE A 171 13.03 6.42 -0.52
N ALA A 172 12.07 7.29 -0.87
CA ALA A 172 12.21 8.73 -0.60
C ALA A 172 12.44 8.98 0.91
N LYS A 173 11.67 8.32 1.79
CA LYS A 173 11.87 8.41 3.24
C LYS A 173 13.16 7.77 3.74
N LEU A 174 13.62 6.69 3.11
CA LEU A 174 14.92 6.12 3.43
C LEU A 174 16.08 7.06 3.06
N VAL A 175 16.01 7.72 1.92
CA VAL A 175 16.99 8.75 1.52
C VAL A 175 16.99 9.93 2.49
N GLU A 176 15.82 10.41 2.91
CA GLU A 176 15.74 11.46 3.95
C GLU A 176 16.37 11.00 5.28
N LYS A 177 16.12 9.75 5.68
CA LYS A 177 16.58 9.21 6.96
C LYS A 177 18.06 8.85 6.97
N PHE A 178 18.60 8.42 5.83
CA PHE A 178 19.98 7.99 5.66
C PHE A 178 20.63 8.76 4.48
N PRO A 179 20.89 10.07 4.64
CA PRO A 179 21.31 10.95 3.55
C PRO A 179 22.72 10.65 3.00
N THR A 180 23.48 9.79 3.66
CA THR A 180 24.82 9.31 3.29
C THR A 180 24.79 7.99 2.52
N LEU A 181 23.65 7.31 2.49
CA LEU A 181 23.49 6.03 1.80
C LEU A 181 23.04 6.24 0.36
N THR A 182 23.46 5.31 -0.50
CA THR A 182 23.02 5.18 -1.89
C THR A 182 22.33 3.82 -2.04
N PHE A 183 21.15 3.84 -2.63
CA PHE A 183 20.35 2.67 -2.96
C PHE A 183 20.41 2.46 -4.48
N ASP A 184 21.11 1.43 -4.93
CA ASP A 184 21.08 0.97 -6.33
C ASP A 184 19.97 -0.06 -6.49
N LEU A 185 19.03 0.24 -7.37
CA LEU A 185 17.73 -0.40 -7.45
C LEU A 185 17.50 -0.97 -8.84
N ALA A 186 16.87 -2.14 -8.88
CA ALA A 186 16.22 -2.65 -10.06
C ALA A 186 14.87 -3.24 -9.66
N THR A 187 13.83 -2.97 -10.44
CA THR A 187 12.47 -3.44 -10.19
C THR A 187 11.85 -3.98 -11.46
N PHE A 188 11.04 -5.03 -11.34
CA PHE A 188 10.35 -5.65 -12.45
C PHE A 188 8.93 -6.06 -12.06
N ASP A 189 7.96 -5.72 -12.90
CA ASP A 189 6.57 -6.15 -12.80
C ASP A 189 6.38 -7.51 -13.46
N GLU A 190 5.89 -8.53 -12.74
CA GLU A 190 5.77 -9.90 -13.28
C GLU A 190 4.85 -9.97 -14.52
N GLY A 191 3.93 -9.03 -14.65
CA GLY A 191 3.02 -8.90 -15.78
C GLY A 191 3.61 -8.13 -16.97
N TRP A 192 4.93 -7.84 -16.95
CA TRP A 192 5.65 -7.11 -18.00
C TRP A 192 5.12 -5.70 -18.29
N ASN A 193 4.37 -5.11 -17.34
CA ASN A 193 3.78 -3.78 -17.55
C ASN A 193 4.82 -2.66 -17.43
N PHE A 194 5.82 -2.84 -16.57
CA PHE A 194 6.91 -1.90 -16.37
C PHE A 194 8.13 -2.58 -15.73
N ALA A 195 9.27 -1.90 -15.82
CA ALA A 195 10.45 -2.18 -15.03
C ALA A 195 11.15 -0.86 -14.68
N GLY A 196 12.12 -0.87 -13.80
CA GLY A 196 12.86 0.33 -13.45
C GLY A 196 14.23 0.03 -12.91
N GLU A 197 15.16 0.96 -13.07
CA GLU A 197 16.50 0.84 -12.53
C GLU A 197 17.17 2.19 -12.30
N GLY A 198 18.17 2.21 -11.43
CA GLY A 198 18.99 3.37 -11.14
C GLY A 198 19.15 3.57 -9.65
N GLN A 199 19.59 4.76 -9.27
CA GLN A 199 20.04 5.07 -7.92
C GLN A 199 19.22 6.18 -7.27
N MET A 200 19.05 6.06 -5.96
CA MET A 200 18.52 7.10 -5.08
C MET A 200 19.48 7.33 -3.90
N GLY A 201 19.62 8.56 -3.42
CA GLY A 201 20.42 8.88 -2.23
C GLY A 201 21.66 9.73 -2.49
N ALA A 202 22.74 9.44 -1.76
CA ALA A 202 23.91 10.30 -1.66
C ALA A 202 24.71 10.43 -2.97
N VAL A 203 24.88 9.33 -3.71
CA VAL A 203 25.65 9.28 -4.96
C VAL A 203 24.78 8.72 -6.08
N VAL A 204 24.38 9.59 -7.01
CA VAL A 204 23.49 9.22 -8.12
C VAL A 204 24.20 9.46 -9.44
N ALA A 205 24.66 8.39 -10.08
CA ALA A 205 25.23 8.43 -11.43
C ALA A 205 24.14 8.27 -12.50
N LYS A 206 23.15 7.41 -12.22
CA LYS A 206 21.93 7.20 -12.98
C LYS A 206 20.75 7.32 -12.01
N PRO A 207 19.93 8.38 -12.07
CA PRO A 207 18.71 8.46 -11.26
C PRO A 207 17.81 7.25 -11.49
N PHE A 208 17.14 6.78 -10.45
CA PHE A 208 16.13 5.72 -10.59
C PHE A 208 14.97 6.21 -11.45
N GLU A 209 14.65 5.46 -12.49
CA GLU A 209 13.54 5.73 -13.40
C GLU A 209 12.76 4.45 -13.70
N ILE A 210 11.43 4.56 -13.79
CA ILE A 210 10.54 3.50 -14.25
C ILE A 210 10.28 3.69 -15.75
N GLY A 211 10.39 2.61 -16.50
CA GLY A 211 10.14 2.56 -17.94
C GLY A 211 9.60 1.20 -18.37
N SER A 212 9.84 0.86 -19.64
CA SER A 212 9.40 -0.41 -20.22
C SER A 212 10.13 -1.61 -19.63
N ALA A 213 9.41 -2.72 -19.48
CA ALA A 213 10.03 -4.01 -19.20
C ALA A 213 10.90 -4.46 -20.38
N THR A 214 12.12 -4.91 -20.09
CA THR A 214 13.04 -5.47 -21.09
C THR A 214 13.68 -6.76 -20.57
N ASN A 215 14.19 -7.61 -21.47
CA ASN A 215 14.86 -8.84 -21.07
C ASN A 215 16.10 -8.56 -20.21
N GLU A 216 16.83 -7.48 -20.48
CA GLU A 216 18.01 -7.09 -19.70
C GLU A 216 17.63 -6.73 -18.25
N LEU A 217 16.50 -6.03 -18.06
CA LEU A 217 16.00 -5.70 -16.73
C LEU A 217 15.42 -6.93 -16.00
N TYR A 218 14.78 -7.83 -16.74
CA TYR A 218 14.34 -9.12 -16.20
C TYR A 218 15.56 -9.90 -15.67
N GLU A 219 16.60 -10.05 -16.49
CA GLU A 219 17.84 -10.72 -16.12
C GLU A 219 18.53 -10.06 -14.92
N ARG A 220 18.53 -8.72 -14.87
CA ARG A 220 19.09 -7.97 -13.74
C ARG A 220 18.34 -8.23 -12.43
N VAL A 221 17.02 -8.38 -12.46
CA VAL A 221 16.19 -8.59 -11.26
C VAL A 221 16.16 -10.05 -10.82
N TYR A 222 16.03 -10.99 -11.77
CA TYR A 222 15.85 -12.42 -11.46
C TYR A 222 17.14 -13.26 -11.57
N GLY A 223 18.19 -12.75 -12.20
CA GLY A 223 19.47 -13.43 -12.34
C GLY A 223 19.49 -14.52 -13.43
N HIS A 224 18.45 -14.59 -14.28
CA HIS A 224 18.39 -15.49 -15.43
C HIS A 224 17.56 -14.87 -16.56
N ALA A 225 17.77 -15.34 -17.80
CA ALA A 225 16.99 -14.93 -18.96
C ALA A 225 15.52 -15.32 -18.79
N PRO A 226 14.57 -14.53 -19.33
CA PRO A 226 13.16 -14.92 -19.33
C PRO A 226 12.97 -16.20 -20.14
N GLU A 227 12.14 -17.11 -19.62
CA GLU A 227 11.66 -18.25 -20.39
C GLU A 227 10.64 -17.72 -21.40
N LEU A 228 11.10 -17.40 -22.61
CA LEU A 228 10.21 -17.07 -23.72
C LEU A 228 9.55 -18.39 -24.15
N GLU A 229 8.24 -18.51 -23.95
CA GLU A 229 7.48 -19.53 -24.65
C GLU A 229 7.71 -19.30 -26.15
N ASP A 230 8.27 -20.29 -26.85
CA ASP A 230 8.29 -20.28 -28.31
C ASP A 230 6.84 -20.11 -28.76
N GLU A 231 6.46 -18.90 -29.19
CA GLU A 231 5.25 -18.68 -29.97
C GLU A 231 5.48 -19.40 -31.31
N GLY A 232 5.27 -20.72 -31.28
CA GLY A 232 5.29 -21.57 -32.45
C GLY A 232 4.32 -20.97 -33.46
N GLU A 233 4.88 -20.57 -34.59
CA GLU A 233 4.18 -20.09 -35.77
C GLU A 233 2.92 -20.96 -36.02
N ALA A 234 1.75 -20.35 -35.84
CA ALA A 234 0.46 -20.93 -36.21
C ALA A 234 -0.05 -20.29 -37.51
#